data_AF-A0A6I4SWI6-F1
#
_entry.id   AF-A0A6I4SWI6-F1
#
_cell.length_a   1.000
_cell.length_b   1.000
_cell.length_c   1.000
_cell.angle_alpha   90.00
_cell.angle_beta   90.00
_cell.angle_gamma   90.00
#
_symmetry.space_group_name_H-M   'P 1'
#
loop_
_entity.id
_entity.type
_entity.pdbx_description
1 polymer ?
#
loop_
_entity_poly.entity_id
_entity_poly.type
_entity_poly.pdbx_seq_one_letter_code
_entity_poly.pdbx_strand_id
1 'polypeptide(L)'
;MKRLIAHVLCCSAAGLAFEAAQPAWADEPDALVGDYNGGQVEVAAGLRLGADGRFMYGMAYGALDEQAQGTWQRDGDCAVLTSDPVTAPVFRVVESKPLPAHELRLELRPSNGIDPQYFDYALVMADGTGRGDQVQDGAFTIELGDEAPRQIFLSLPIFDLRSQPFEFPATGGLDLVVAFDANDLGKVAFDGERLCPDGKGLRLARYDLELHFRRVEAGD
;
A
#
# COMPACT_ATOMS: atom_id res chain seq x y z
N MET A 1 -78.68 -35.61 -16.36
CA MET A 1 -78.57 -34.40 -15.51
C MET A 1 -77.58 -34.67 -14.37
N LYS A 2 -76.44 -33.97 -14.35
CA LYS A 2 -75.70 -33.43 -13.19
C LYS A 2 -74.24 -33.17 -13.61
N ARG A 3 -73.82 -31.92 -13.44
CA ARG A 3 -72.48 -31.37 -13.72
C ARG A 3 -71.46 -31.92 -12.72
N LEU A 4 -70.21 -32.11 -13.12
CA LEU A 4 -69.07 -32.18 -12.21
C LEU A 4 -67.96 -31.23 -12.65
N ILE A 5 -67.41 -30.54 -11.66
CA ILE A 5 -66.56 -29.36 -11.68
C ILE A 5 -65.09 -29.79 -11.80
N ALA A 6 -64.31 -29.11 -12.64
CA ALA A 6 -62.86 -29.24 -12.69
C ALA A 6 -62.21 -28.52 -11.49
N HIS A 7 -61.45 -29.26 -10.69
CA HIS A 7 -60.50 -28.67 -9.73
C HIS A 7 -59.10 -28.70 -10.37
N VAL A 8 -58.55 -27.50 -10.60
CA VAL A 8 -57.14 -27.30 -10.90
C VAL A 8 -56.37 -27.37 -9.58
N LEU A 9 -55.47 -28.34 -9.46
CA LEU A 9 -54.60 -28.50 -8.31
C LEU A 9 -53.33 -27.66 -8.55
N CYS A 10 -53.17 -26.59 -7.78
CA CYS A 10 -51.97 -25.75 -7.74
C CYS A 10 -50.96 -26.38 -6.77
N CYS A 11 -49.85 -26.93 -7.26
CA CYS A 11 -48.73 -27.36 -6.43
C CYS A 11 -47.81 -26.16 -6.16
N SER A 12 -47.90 -25.57 -4.98
CA SER A 12 -46.95 -24.57 -4.49
C SER A 12 -45.65 -25.26 -4.03
N ALA A 13 -44.53 -24.93 -4.67
CA ALA A 13 -43.20 -25.27 -4.18
C ALA A 13 -42.81 -24.28 -3.06
N ALA A 14 -42.66 -24.77 -1.84
CA ALA A 14 -42.13 -24.00 -0.73
C ALA A 14 -40.59 -23.98 -0.82
N GLY A 15 -40.03 -22.86 -1.28
CA GLY A 15 -38.60 -22.59 -1.18
C GLY A 15 -38.25 -22.12 0.23
N LEU A 16 -37.35 -22.82 0.90
CA LEU A 16 -36.69 -22.36 2.13
C LEU A 16 -35.73 -21.23 1.74
N ALA A 17 -36.07 -19.98 2.05
CA ALA A 17 -35.16 -18.86 1.95
C ALA A 17 -34.13 -18.96 3.08
N PHE A 18 -32.85 -19.02 2.72
CA PHE A 18 -31.75 -18.87 3.67
C PHE A 18 -31.57 -17.37 3.88
N GLU A 19 -32.13 -16.85 4.98
CA GLU A 19 -32.01 -15.44 5.34
C GLU A 19 -30.58 -15.22 5.85
N ALA A 20 -29.71 -14.69 4.98
CA ALA A 20 -28.41 -14.20 5.39
C ALA A 20 -28.65 -13.06 6.39
N ALA A 21 -28.16 -13.22 7.63
CA ALA A 21 -28.25 -12.17 8.63
C ALA A 21 -27.52 -10.93 8.11
N GLN A 22 -28.28 -9.94 7.65
CA GLN A 22 -27.74 -8.64 7.27
C GLN A 22 -27.19 -7.98 8.54
N PRO A 23 -25.98 -7.39 8.51
CA PRO A 23 -25.47 -6.66 9.65
C PRO A 23 -26.47 -5.54 10.00
N ALA A 24 -26.78 -5.38 11.29
CA ALA A 24 -27.83 -4.49 11.81
C ALA A 24 -27.63 -2.98 11.51
N TRP A 25 -26.62 -2.65 10.72
CA TRP A 25 -26.19 -1.32 10.32
C TRP A 25 -26.42 -1.08 8.82
N ALA A 26 -26.93 -2.07 8.07
CA ALA A 26 -27.13 -1.95 6.62
C ALA A 26 -28.12 -0.82 6.23
N ASP A 27 -29.08 -0.46 7.08
CA ASP A 27 -30.16 0.46 6.70
C ASP A 27 -30.06 1.90 7.25
N GLU A 28 -29.07 2.22 8.09
CA GLU A 28 -28.91 3.58 8.64
C GLU A 28 -27.86 4.39 7.85
N PRO A 29 -28.15 5.61 7.38
CA PRO A 29 -27.20 6.40 6.58
C PRO A 29 -25.85 6.63 7.29
N ASP A 30 -25.84 6.65 8.63
CA ASP A 30 -24.66 6.89 9.47
C ASP A 30 -24.07 5.62 10.09
N ALA A 31 -24.49 4.42 9.68
CA ALA A 31 -24.15 3.21 10.42
C ALA A 31 -22.66 2.84 10.42
N LEU A 32 -21.92 3.31 9.41
CA LEU A 32 -20.46 3.12 9.31
C LEU A 32 -19.68 4.21 10.08
N VAL A 33 -20.32 5.29 10.52
CA VAL A 33 -19.65 6.34 11.30
C VAL A 33 -19.14 5.74 12.60
N GLY A 34 -17.89 6.01 12.96
CA GLY A 34 -17.31 5.58 14.23
C GLY A 34 -15.80 5.45 14.21
N ASP A 35 -15.29 5.07 15.38
CA ASP A 35 -13.91 4.69 15.58
C ASP A 35 -13.79 3.16 15.53
N TYR A 36 -12.71 2.70 14.92
CA TYR A 36 -12.43 1.29 14.72
C TYR A 36 -10.99 0.96 15.09
N ASN A 37 -10.82 -0.15 15.79
CA ASN A 37 -9.53 -0.72 16.17
C ASN A 37 -9.24 -1.92 15.27
N GLY A 38 -8.17 -1.82 14.46
CA GLY A 38 -7.66 -2.89 13.63
C GLY A 38 -6.42 -3.57 14.22
N GLY A 39 -6.08 -3.27 15.47
CA GLY A 39 -4.93 -3.83 16.16
C GLY A 39 -4.99 -5.35 16.29
N GLN A 40 -3.86 -5.96 16.01
CA GLN A 40 -3.60 -7.39 16.13
C GLN A 40 -2.17 -7.61 16.63
N VAL A 41 -1.75 -8.86 16.81
CA VAL A 41 -0.37 -9.15 17.22
C VAL A 41 0.60 -8.49 16.24
N GLU A 42 1.58 -7.74 16.77
CA GLU A 42 2.61 -7.01 16.01
C GLU A 42 2.13 -5.86 15.12
N VAL A 43 0.83 -5.54 15.15
CA VAL A 43 0.24 -4.45 14.36
C VAL A 43 -0.62 -3.56 15.24
N ALA A 44 -0.33 -2.26 15.25
CA ALA A 44 -1.26 -1.26 15.74
C ALA A 44 -1.97 -0.64 14.54
N ALA A 45 -3.30 -0.67 14.48
CA ALA A 45 -4.04 -0.03 13.40
C ALA A 45 -5.33 0.62 13.92
N GLY A 46 -5.66 1.78 13.38
CA GLY A 46 -6.85 2.54 13.72
C GLY A 46 -7.49 3.18 12.50
N LEU A 47 -8.82 3.25 12.51
CA LEU A 47 -9.62 3.90 11.48
C LEU A 47 -10.73 4.70 12.16
N ARG A 48 -10.94 5.94 11.70
CA ARG A 48 -12.09 6.77 12.04
C ARG A 48 -12.85 7.08 10.77
N LEU A 49 -14.16 6.83 10.77
CA LEU A 49 -15.10 7.28 9.75
C LEU A 49 -16.00 8.36 10.37
N GLY A 50 -15.81 9.62 10.01
CA GLY A 50 -16.56 10.76 10.52
C GLY A 50 -17.90 10.96 9.79
N ALA A 51 -18.92 11.42 10.51
CA ALA A 51 -20.22 11.77 9.93
C ALA A 51 -20.17 12.93 8.92
N ASP A 52 -19.07 13.67 8.91
CA ASP A 52 -18.77 14.73 7.94
C ASP A 52 -18.21 14.19 6.61
N GLY A 53 -18.13 12.87 6.45
CA GLY A 53 -17.55 12.22 5.28
C GLY A 53 -16.02 12.26 5.27
N ARG A 54 -15.35 12.57 6.39
CA ARG A 54 -13.89 12.52 6.51
C ARG A 54 -13.43 11.24 7.19
N PHE A 55 -12.27 10.72 6.81
CA PHE A 55 -11.65 9.60 7.50
C PHE A 55 -10.25 9.93 8.00
N MET A 56 -9.82 9.17 9.00
CA MET A 56 -8.43 9.09 9.44
C MET A 56 -8.04 7.62 9.58
N TYR A 57 -6.83 7.28 9.14
CA TYR A 57 -6.27 5.94 9.20
C TYR A 57 -4.83 6.02 9.69
N GLY A 58 -4.41 5.04 10.49
CA GLY A 58 -3.02 4.84 10.85
C GLY A 58 -2.73 3.37 11.08
N MET A 59 -1.53 2.93 10.69
CA MET A 59 -1.02 1.59 10.96
C MET A 59 0.48 1.65 11.27
N ALA A 60 0.89 0.88 12.28
CA ALA A 60 2.28 0.54 12.55
C ALA A 60 2.44 -0.98 12.47
N TYR A 61 3.38 -1.45 11.68
CA TYR A 61 3.71 -2.87 11.48
C TYR A 61 5.22 -3.05 11.39
N GLY A 62 5.83 -3.63 12.43
CA GLY A 62 7.28 -3.71 12.53
C GLY A 62 7.91 -2.31 12.56
N ALA A 63 8.73 -1.99 11.56
CA ALA A 63 9.34 -0.66 11.40
C ALA A 63 8.57 0.25 10.43
N LEU A 64 7.51 -0.26 9.79
CA LEU A 64 6.66 0.51 8.89
C LEU A 64 5.61 1.26 9.69
N ASP A 65 5.57 2.59 9.51
CA ASP A 65 4.48 3.45 9.95
C ASP A 65 3.81 4.06 8.73
N GLU A 66 2.48 3.95 8.66
CA GLU A 66 1.68 4.61 7.64
C GLU A 66 0.45 5.32 8.20
N GLN A 67 0.02 6.37 7.52
CA GLN A 67 -1.17 7.14 7.87
C GLN A 67 -1.88 7.64 6.62
N ALA A 68 -3.18 7.91 6.75
CA ALA A 68 -3.94 8.58 5.70
C ALA A 68 -5.10 9.36 6.29
N GLN A 69 -5.50 10.40 5.57
CA GLN A 69 -6.72 11.16 5.83
C GLN A 69 -7.31 11.57 4.49
N GLY A 70 -8.62 11.77 4.45
CA GLY A 70 -9.29 12.13 3.22
C GLY A 70 -10.79 12.11 3.36
N THR A 71 -11.47 11.82 2.27
CA THR A 71 -12.93 11.66 2.23
C THR A 71 -13.29 10.19 2.17
N TRP A 72 -14.45 9.84 2.73
CA TRP A 72 -15.04 8.53 2.52
C TRP A 72 -16.50 8.68 2.08
N GLN A 73 -16.97 7.69 1.35
CA GLN A 73 -18.38 7.59 0.96
C GLN A 73 -18.85 6.16 1.17
N ARG A 74 -20.16 6.01 1.35
CA ARG A 74 -20.80 4.70 1.43
C ARG A 74 -21.15 4.18 0.04
N ASP A 75 -20.75 2.94 -0.26
CA ASP A 75 -21.18 2.18 -1.45
C ASP A 75 -21.72 0.82 -1.01
N GLY A 76 -23.05 0.69 -0.98
CA GLY A 76 -23.72 -0.46 -0.35
C GLY A 76 -23.38 -0.52 1.13
N ASP A 77 -22.83 -1.64 1.59
CA ASP A 77 -22.35 -1.80 2.97
C ASP A 77 -20.87 -1.49 3.15
N CYS A 78 -20.18 -1.08 2.09
CA CYS A 78 -18.75 -0.77 2.15
C CYS A 78 -18.52 0.74 2.35
N ALA A 79 -17.45 1.09 3.05
CA ALA A 79 -16.85 2.41 3.00
C ALA A 79 -15.82 2.47 1.85
N VAL A 80 -15.82 3.55 1.09
CA VAL A 80 -14.87 3.80 0.01
C VAL A 80 -14.02 4.99 0.40
N LEU A 81 -12.70 4.80 0.57
CA LEU A 81 -11.77 5.85 1.01
C LEU A 81 -11.02 6.46 -0.17
N THR A 82 -10.93 7.79 -0.16
CA THR A 82 -10.08 8.56 -1.06
C THR A 82 -9.25 9.54 -0.25
N SER A 83 -7.94 9.36 -0.21
CA SER A 83 -7.02 10.22 0.52
C SER A 83 -7.01 11.65 -0.04
N ASP A 84 -6.70 12.61 0.84
CA ASP A 84 -6.25 13.93 0.40
C ASP A 84 -4.99 13.77 -0.50
N PRO A 85 -4.69 14.71 -1.41
CA PRO A 85 -3.54 14.60 -2.29
C PRO A 85 -2.23 14.33 -1.53
N VAL A 86 -1.50 13.30 -1.97
CA VAL A 86 -0.20 12.88 -1.44
C VAL A 86 0.87 13.07 -2.53
N THR A 87 2.02 13.62 -2.16
CA THR A 87 3.18 13.69 -3.04
C THR A 87 4.06 12.45 -2.81
N ALA A 88 4.12 11.57 -3.82
CA ALA A 88 4.90 10.34 -3.73
C ALA A 88 6.40 10.63 -3.53
N PRO A 89 7.15 9.80 -2.79
CA PRO A 89 8.62 9.89 -2.70
C PRO A 89 9.28 9.71 -4.07
N VAL A 90 10.42 10.38 -4.29
CA VAL A 90 11.10 10.38 -5.60
C VAL A 90 12.61 10.22 -5.44
N PHE A 91 13.18 9.34 -6.26
CA PHE A 91 14.61 9.30 -6.55
C PHE A 91 14.93 10.20 -7.74
N ARG A 92 15.85 11.14 -7.57
CA ARG A 92 16.20 12.14 -8.58
C ARG A 92 17.69 12.12 -8.86
N VAL A 93 18.06 12.02 -10.13
CA VAL A 93 19.45 12.19 -10.55
C VAL A 93 19.86 13.65 -10.31
N VAL A 94 20.88 13.83 -9.48
CA VAL A 94 21.55 15.13 -9.29
C VAL A 94 22.72 15.22 -10.25
N GLU A 95 23.49 14.14 -10.38
CA GLU A 95 24.63 14.06 -11.26
C GLU A 95 24.75 12.65 -11.85
N SER A 96 25.16 12.58 -13.12
CA SER A 96 25.45 11.32 -13.81
C SER A 96 26.59 11.59 -14.81
N LYS A 97 27.76 10.99 -14.60
CA LYS A 97 28.94 11.16 -15.45
C LYS A 97 29.60 9.82 -15.76
N PRO A 98 30.14 9.61 -16.97
CA PRO A 98 30.93 8.43 -17.25
C PRO A 98 32.21 8.39 -16.41
N LEU A 99 32.58 7.20 -15.95
CA LEU A 99 33.88 6.90 -15.33
C LEU A 99 34.69 5.96 -16.23
N PRO A 100 35.99 5.76 -15.94
CA PRO A 100 36.74 4.62 -16.47
C PRO A 100 35.98 3.31 -16.30
N ALA A 101 36.24 2.34 -17.17
CA ALA A 101 35.63 1.02 -17.06
C ALA A 101 35.88 0.40 -15.68
N HIS A 102 34.93 -0.43 -15.27
CA HIS A 102 35.01 -1.22 -14.03
C HIS A 102 34.80 -0.46 -12.72
N GLU A 103 34.40 0.82 -12.75
CA GLU A 103 34.14 1.62 -11.54
C GLU A 103 32.68 2.10 -11.50
N LEU A 104 32.01 1.93 -10.36
CA LEU A 104 30.78 2.66 -10.03
C LEU A 104 31.05 3.49 -8.78
N ARG A 105 30.86 4.80 -8.88
CA ARG A 105 30.72 5.68 -7.72
C ARG A 105 29.25 6.04 -7.54
N LEU A 106 28.73 5.78 -6.35
CA LEU A 106 27.36 6.13 -6.00
C LEU A 106 27.37 7.03 -4.76
N GLU A 107 26.68 8.15 -4.86
CA GLU A 107 26.31 8.96 -3.71
C GLU A 107 24.78 9.05 -3.62
N LEU A 108 24.23 8.55 -2.51
CA LEU A 108 22.83 8.69 -2.15
C LEU A 108 22.68 9.80 -1.11
N ARG A 109 21.80 10.75 -1.41
CA ARG A 109 21.48 11.89 -0.53
C ARG A 109 20.00 11.82 -0.13
N PRO A 110 19.65 11.07 0.92
CA PRO A 110 18.29 11.10 1.45
C PRO A 110 17.99 12.46 2.08
N SER A 111 16.76 12.94 1.89
CA SER A 111 16.23 14.11 2.59
C SER A 111 15.76 13.75 4.00
N ASN A 112 15.48 14.78 4.82
CA ASN A 112 14.78 14.66 6.11
C ASN A 112 15.45 13.75 7.15
N GLY A 113 16.78 13.58 7.10
CA GLY A 113 17.53 12.83 8.10
C GLY A 113 17.34 11.31 8.01
N ILE A 114 16.81 10.80 6.90
CA ILE A 114 16.74 9.37 6.64
C ILE A 114 18.17 8.85 6.46
N ASP A 115 18.51 7.78 7.18
CA ASP A 115 19.82 7.15 7.08
C ASP A 115 19.94 6.39 5.73
N PRO A 116 21.05 6.56 4.98
CA PRO A 116 21.32 5.77 3.77
C PRO A 116 21.22 4.26 3.98
N GLN A 117 21.45 3.74 5.19
CA GLN A 117 21.33 2.32 5.53
C GLN A 117 19.94 1.74 5.39
N TYR A 118 18.89 2.55 5.27
CA TYR A 118 17.56 2.04 4.95
C TYR A 118 17.38 1.71 3.47
N PHE A 119 18.35 2.04 2.62
CA PHE A 119 18.28 1.83 1.19
C PHE A 119 19.14 0.66 0.74
N ASP A 120 18.71 0.04 -0.35
CA ASP A 120 19.48 -0.94 -1.10
C ASP A 120 19.81 -0.39 -2.49
N TYR A 121 20.85 -0.93 -3.10
CA TYR A 121 21.10 -0.79 -4.52
C TYR A 121 21.08 -2.16 -5.20
N ALA A 122 20.67 -2.20 -6.47
CA ALA A 122 20.73 -3.39 -7.30
C ALA A 122 21.28 -3.06 -8.68
N LEU A 123 22.38 -3.70 -9.04
CA LEU A 123 22.95 -3.72 -10.39
C LEU A 123 22.28 -4.81 -11.20
N VAL A 124 21.89 -4.50 -12.43
CA VAL A 124 21.41 -5.47 -13.41
C VAL A 124 22.39 -5.55 -14.56
N MET A 125 22.89 -6.77 -14.79
CA MET A 125 23.89 -7.11 -15.79
C MET A 125 23.29 -7.26 -17.18
N ALA A 126 24.14 -7.28 -18.20
CA ALA A 126 23.72 -7.44 -19.59
C ALA A 126 22.99 -8.77 -19.88
N ASP A 127 23.20 -9.82 -19.09
CA ASP A 127 22.51 -11.11 -19.19
C ASP A 127 21.19 -11.16 -18.40
N GLY A 128 20.81 -10.06 -17.75
CA GLY A 128 19.60 -9.94 -16.92
C GLY A 128 19.77 -10.41 -15.48
N THR A 129 20.94 -10.94 -15.10
CA THR A 129 21.21 -11.27 -13.69
C THR A 129 21.35 -9.99 -12.87
N GLY A 130 20.94 -10.06 -11.60
CA GLY A 130 21.01 -8.94 -10.68
C GLY A 130 21.87 -9.27 -9.47
N ARG A 131 22.64 -8.29 -8.98
CA ARG A 131 23.25 -8.32 -7.65
C ARG A 131 23.08 -6.98 -6.97
N GLY A 132 23.04 -6.98 -5.66
CA GLY A 132 22.82 -5.77 -4.89
C GLY A 132 23.20 -5.99 -3.45
N ASP A 133 23.26 -4.89 -2.71
CA ASP A 133 23.51 -4.90 -1.27
C ASP A 133 22.82 -3.68 -0.64
N GLN A 134 22.79 -3.67 0.69
CA GLN A 134 22.41 -2.51 1.47
C GLN A 134 23.44 -1.39 1.30
N VAL A 135 22.97 -0.15 1.22
CA VAL A 135 23.82 1.04 1.19
C VAL A 135 24.39 1.26 2.59
N GLN A 136 25.68 0.97 2.79
CA GLN A 136 26.32 1.09 4.11
C GLN A 136 26.67 2.55 4.48
N ASP A 137 27.03 3.35 3.48
CA ASP A 137 27.38 4.77 3.61
C ASP A 137 26.72 5.55 2.47
N GLY A 138 26.40 6.82 2.71
CA GLY A 138 25.78 7.70 1.72
C GLY A 138 26.65 7.95 0.49
N ALA A 139 27.95 7.68 0.55
CA ALA A 139 28.85 7.73 -0.61
C ALA A 139 29.80 6.54 -0.61
N PHE A 140 29.86 5.79 -1.71
CA PHE A 140 30.72 4.63 -1.82
C PHE A 140 31.14 4.34 -3.27
N THR A 141 32.12 3.45 -3.42
CA THR A 141 32.64 3.01 -4.71
C THR A 141 32.59 1.49 -4.79
N ILE A 142 32.17 0.99 -5.94
CA ILE A 142 32.10 -0.44 -6.25
C ILE A 142 33.04 -0.73 -7.41
N GLU A 143 33.97 -1.64 -7.19
CA GLU A 143 34.75 -2.27 -8.24
C GLU A 143 33.86 -3.29 -8.95
N LEU A 144 33.59 -3.05 -10.23
CA LEU A 144 32.73 -3.92 -11.04
C LEU A 144 33.51 -5.13 -11.59
N GLY A 145 34.84 -5.09 -11.63
CA GLY A 145 35.63 -6.15 -12.29
C GLY A 145 35.17 -6.37 -13.72
N ASP A 146 35.21 -7.60 -14.24
CA ASP A 146 34.74 -7.91 -15.60
C ASP A 146 33.21 -7.84 -15.79
N GLU A 147 32.46 -7.40 -14.78
CA GLU A 147 31.02 -7.23 -14.87
C GLU A 147 30.64 -6.08 -15.80
N ALA A 148 29.54 -6.28 -16.53
CA ALA A 148 28.98 -5.30 -17.44
C ALA A 148 27.54 -4.94 -17.02
N PRO A 149 27.38 -4.19 -15.90
CA PRO A 149 26.07 -3.68 -15.52
C PRO A 149 25.53 -2.75 -16.60
N ARG A 150 24.23 -2.85 -16.83
CA ARG A 150 23.47 -1.97 -17.73
C ARG A 150 22.63 -0.98 -16.94
N GLN A 151 22.13 -1.41 -15.79
CA GLN A 151 21.23 -0.61 -14.98
C GLN A 151 21.61 -0.70 -13.50
N ILE A 152 21.35 0.37 -12.77
CA ILE A 152 21.29 0.38 -11.32
C ILE A 152 19.90 0.85 -10.86
N PHE A 153 19.38 0.18 -9.84
CA PHE A 153 18.18 0.57 -9.13
C PHE A 153 18.55 0.93 -7.70
N LEU A 154 17.80 1.86 -7.11
CA LEU A 154 17.79 2.13 -5.69
C LEU A 154 16.43 1.76 -5.14
N SER A 155 16.40 1.24 -3.92
CA SER A 155 15.14 0.92 -3.24
C SER A 155 15.17 1.31 -1.78
N LEU A 156 14.00 1.59 -1.23
CA LEU A 156 13.74 1.73 0.20
C LEU A 156 12.77 0.60 0.57
N PRO A 157 13.28 -0.60 0.89
CA PRO A 157 12.47 -1.83 0.94
C PRO A 157 11.32 -1.77 1.92
N ILE A 158 11.50 -1.08 3.06
CA ILE A 158 10.49 -0.95 4.11
C ILE A 158 9.19 -0.31 3.61
N PHE A 159 9.25 0.54 2.58
CA PHE A 159 8.08 1.16 1.95
C PHE A 159 7.75 0.55 0.57
N ASP A 160 8.40 -0.56 0.18
CA ASP A 160 8.32 -1.16 -1.16
C ASP A 160 8.57 -0.14 -2.29
N LEU A 161 9.48 0.81 -2.06
CA LEU A 161 9.81 1.85 -3.02
C LEU A 161 11.02 1.45 -3.84
N ARG A 162 10.93 1.65 -5.14
CA ARG A 162 12.03 1.42 -6.08
C ARG A 162 12.13 2.56 -7.09
N SER A 163 13.36 2.94 -7.42
CA SER A 163 13.64 3.92 -8.46
C SER A 163 13.29 3.38 -9.86
N GLN A 164 13.17 4.29 -10.82
CA GLN A 164 13.39 3.93 -12.22
C GLN A 164 14.85 3.46 -12.41
N PRO A 165 15.14 2.64 -13.44
CA PRO A 165 16.51 2.24 -13.73
C PRO A 165 17.36 3.48 -14.09
N PHE A 166 18.54 3.57 -13.50
CA PHE A 166 19.59 4.48 -13.97
C PHE A 166 20.51 3.71 -14.89
N GLU A 167 20.67 4.20 -16.12
CA GLU A 167 21.42 3.50 -17.16
C GLU A 167 22.93 3.75 -17.03
N PHE A 168 23.71 2.68 -17.21
CA PHE A 168 25.15 2.80 -17.39
C PHE A 168 25.47 3.33 -18.80
N PRO A 169 26.58 4.06 -18.97
CA PRO A 169 27.12 4.36 -20.29
C PRO A 169 27.36 3.08 -21.10
N ALA A 170 27.31 3.17 -22.43
CA ALA A 170 27.53 2.01 -23.30
C ALA A 170 28.90 1.33 -23.08
N THR A 171 29.88 2.13 -22.69
CA THR A 171 31.24 1.73 -22.32
C THR A 171 31.71 2.56 -21.13
N GLY A 172 32.39 1.94 -20.17
CA GLY A 172 32.93 2.62 -19.00
C GLY A 172 32.12 2.39 -17.74
N GLY A 173 32.53 3.06 -16.68
CA GLY A 173 31.88 3.10 -15.39
C GLY A 173 30.88 4.26 -15.28
N LEU A 174 30.34 4.46 -14.07
CA LEU A 174 29.35 5.49 -13.79
C LEU A 174 29.66 6.21 -12.46
N ASP A 175 29.66 7.53 -12.47
CA ASP A 175 29.58 8.38 -11.28
C ASP A 175 28.13 8.89 -11.20
N LEU A 176 27.41 8.45 -10.18
CA LEU A 176 25.99 8.72 -10.00
C LEU A 176 25.73 9.36 -8.64
N VAL A 177 25.12 10.53 -8.63
CA VAL A 177 24.61 11.18 -7.42
C VAL A 177 23.09 11.22 -7.51
N VAL A 178 22.42 10.60 -6.54
CA VAL A 178 20.96 10.55 -6.45
C VAL A 178 20.49 11.22 -5.17
N ALA A 179 19.55 12.14 -5.30
CA ALA A 179 18.78 12.64 -4.16
C ALA A 179 17.52 11.80 -3.98
N PHE A 180 17.17 11.48 -2.73
CA PHE A 180 15.86 10.91 -2.41
C PHE A 180 15.01 11.95 -1.67
N ASP A 181 13.98 12.44 -2.36
CA ASP A 181 12.98 13.33 -1.81
C ASP A 181 11.90 12.48 -1.14
N ALA A 182 11.84 12.50 0.19
CA ALA A 182 10.88 11.70 0.95
C ALA A 182 9.44 12.18 0.70
N ASN A 183 9.24 13.47 0.40
CA ASN A 183 7.92 14.07 0.22
C ASN A 183 6.97 13.65 1.35
N ASP A 184 5.84 13.04 1.02
CA ASP A 184 4.86 12.54 1.98
C ASP A 184 5.09 11.05 2.32
N LEU A 185 6.34 10.60 2.49
CA LEU A 185 6.68 9.23 2.89
C LEU A 185 5.87 8.79 4.12
N GLY A 186 5.34 7.57 4.07
CA GLY A 186 4.44 7.04 5.10
C GLY A 186 2.99 7.55 4.99
N LYS A 187 2.64 8.41 4.02
CA LYS A 187 1.23 8.71 3.73
C LYS A 187 0.70 7.80 2.63
N VAL A 188 -0.40 7.11 2.89
CA VAL A 188 -1.06 6.24 1.92
C VAL A 188 -1.97 7.06 1.02
N ALA A 189 -1.84 6.87 -0.29
CA ALA A 189 -2.73 7.44 -1.30
C ALA A 189 -3.86 6.44 -1.62
N PHE A 190 -4.88 6.36 -0.76
CA PHE A 190 -6.08 5.58 -1.08
C PHE A 190 -6.82 6.25 -2.25
N ASP A 191 -7.12 5.47 -3.28
CA ASP A 191 -7.84 5.92 -4.47
C ASP A 191 -9.05 5.01 -4.72
N GLY A 192 -10.09 5.22 -3.91
CA GLY A 192 -11.30 4.39 -3.94
C GLY A 192 -11.14 3.06 -3.21
N GLU A 193 -10.32 3.03 -2.15
CA GLU A 193 -10.06 1.82 -1.35
C GLU A 193 -11.35 1.37 -0.66
N ARG A 194 -11.75 0.10 -0.86
CA ARG A 194 -13.03 -0.42 -0.38
C ARG A 194 -12.87 -1.22 0.90
N LEU A 195 -13.47 -0.74 1.98
CA LEU A 195 -13.59 -1.46 3.24
C LEU A 195 -15.00 -2.01 3.36
N CYS A 196 -15.15 -3.31 3.14
CA CYS A 196 -16.43 -3.98 3.21
C CYS A 196 -16.63 -4.68 4.56
N PRO A 197 -17.88 -4.98 4.94
CA PRO A 197 -18.17 -5.58 6.23
C PRO A 197 -17.51 -6.94 6.40
N ASP A 198 -17.04 -7.17 7.62
CA ASP A 198 -16.58 -8.46 8.10
C ASP A 198 -17.19 -8.75 9.47
N GLY A 199 -18.31 -9.48 9.45
CA GLY A 199 -19.12 -9.69 10.65
C GLY A 199 -19.60 -8.35 11.23
N LYS A 200 -19.00 -7.93 12.35
CA LYS A 200 -19.31 -6.67 13.04
C LYS A 200 -18.30 -5.55 12.76
N GLY A 201 -17.36 -5.78 11.85
CA GLY A 201 -16.26 -4.88 11.57
C GLY A 201 -16.13 -4.53 10.10
N LEU A 202 -14.98 -3.95 9.76
CA LEU A 202 -14.56 -3.65 8.39
C LEU A 202 -13.24 -4.37 8.10
N ARG A 203 -13.00 -4.66 6.83
CA ARG A 203 -11.80 -5.37 6.38
C ARG A 203 -11.00 -4.52 5.40
N LEU A 204 -9.69 -4.54 5.55
CA LEU A 204 -8.76 -3.87 4.63
C LEU A 204 -7.55 -4.78 4.38
N ALA A 205 -7.26 -5.09 3.12
CA ALA A 205 -6.02 -5.78 2.77
C ALA A 205 -4.87 -4.76 2.71
N ARG A 206 -3.76 -5.01 3.41
CA ARG A 206 -2.56 -4.17 3.39
C ARG A 206 -1.33 -5.06 3.35
N TYR A 207 -0.48 -4.90 2.35
CA TYR A 207 0.71 -5.74 2.17
C TYR A 207 0.36 -7.24 2.19
N ASP A 208 0.98 -8.04 3.06
CA ASP A 208 0.69 -9.44 3.32
C ASP A 208 -0.33 -9.66 4.45
N LEU A 209 -0.94 -8.59 4.94
CA LEU A 209 -1.89 -8.58 6.04
C LEU A 209 -3.33 -8.36 5.58
N GLU A 210 -4.25 -8.92 6.35
CA GLU A 210 -5.67 -8.57 6.35
C GLU A 210 -6.00 -7.92 7.69
N LEU A 211 -6.33 -6.63 7.67
CA LEU A 211 -6.71 -5.87 8.85
C LEU A 211 -8.21 -6.03 9.11
N HIS A 212 -8.56 -6.44 10.32
CA HIS A 212 -9.95 -6.59 10.77
C HIS A 212 -10.29 -5.52 11.79
N PHE A 213 -10.92 -4.45 11.31
CA PHE A 213 -11.34 -3.29 12.10
C PHE A 213 -12.61 -3.59 12.89
N ARG A 214 -12.50 -3.67 14.21
CA ARG A 214 -13.64 -3.79 15.12
C ARG A 214 -14.06 -2.41 15.60
N ARG A 215 -15.36 -2.11 15.59
CA ARG A 215 -15.89 -0.86 16.11
C ARG A 215 -15.52 -0.71 17.59
N VAL A 216 -15.07 0.47 17.98
CA VAL A 216 -14.84 0.85 19.37
C VAL A 216 -16.17 1.33 19.93
N GLU A 217 -16.68 0.64 20.94
CA GLU A 217 -17.90 1.06 21.62
C GLU A 217 -17.59 2.25 22.55
N ALA A 218 -18.55 3.17 22.72
CA ALA A 218 -18.38 4.30 23.61
C ALA A 218 -18.29 3.82 25.07
N GLY A 219 -17.07 3.64 25.61
CA GLY A 219 -16.85 3.27 27.00
C GLY A 219 -15.60 2.42 27.29
N ASP A 220 -14.86 1.97 26.28
CA ASP A 220 -13.58 1.25 26.43
C ASP A 220 -12.36 2.19 26.46
#